data_AF-F2PX80-F1
#
_entry.id   AF-F2PX80-F1
#
_cell.length_a   1.000
_cell.length_b   1.000
_cell.length_c   1.000
_cell.angle_alpha   90.00
_cell.angle_beta   90.00
_cell.angle_gamma   90.00
#
_symmetry.space_group_name_H-M   'P 1'
#
loop_
_entity.id
_entity.type
_entity.pdbx_description
1 polymer ?
#
loop_
_entity_poly.entity_id
_entity_poly.type
_entity_poly.pdbx_seq_one_letter_code
_entity_poly.pdbx_strand_id
1 'polypeptide(L)'
;MSQPEQYWLPGYELSRQVILSNIHIFLGPTASARPYTYHGRDGYLVTGSRLTQQQIDDLKSMSKKFELDQTIKTMQLSSSHEEIGDPATQTSIHKPVPVSISRGRERNRDRERGREHRSYDRGSRSRRYRC
;
A
#
# COMPACT_ATOMS: atom_id res chain seq x y z
N MET A 1 4.71 29.62 20.05
CA MET A 1 4.81 28.48 19.11
C MET A 1 5.28 29.04 17.79
N SER A 2 6.55 28.85 17.44
CA SER A 2 7.17 29.35 16.21
C SER A 2 6.43 28.72 15.03
N GLN A 3 5.87 29.53 14.13
CA GLN A 3 5.28 29.00 12.90
C GLN A 3 6.35 28.24 12.12
N PRO A 4 6.04 27.07 11.53
CA PRO A 4 7.00 26.38 10.69
C PRO A 4 7.32 27.27 9.50
N GLU A 5 8.61 27.58 9.31
CA GLU A 5 9.05 28.36 8.15
C GLU A 5 8.66 27.59 6.88
N GLN A 6 8.09 28.31 5.93
CA GLN A 6 7.68 27.76 4.65
C GLN A 6 8.38 28.54 3.54
N TYR A 7 9.07 27.84 2.65
CA TYR A 7 9.83 28.47 1.58
C TYR A 7 9.66 27.71 0.27
N TRP A 8 9.82 28.46 -0.82
CA TRP A 8 9.72 27.92 -2.17
C TRP A 8 11.10 27.48 -2.67
N LEU A 9 11.15 26.27 -3.20
CA LEU A 9 12.33 25.66 -3.80
C LEU A 9 12.08 25.45 -5.30
N PRO A 10 12.97 25.91 -6.19
CA PRO A 10 12.83 25.70 -7.63
C PRO A 10 12.89 24.21 -7.98
N GLY A 11 12.03 23.75 -8.88
CA GLY A 11 11.96 22.33 -9.28
C GLY A 11 13.04 21.87 -10.26
N TYR A 12 13.93 22.76 -10.71
CA TYR A 12 14.96 22.42 -11.69
C TYR A 12 15.95 21.39 -11.12
N GLU A 13 16.14 20.28 -11.83
CA GLU A 13 16.98 19.13 -11.42
C GLU A 13 16.51 18.37 -10.17
N LEU A 14 15.27 18.61 -9.72
CA LEU A 14 14.71 17.93 -8.55
C LEU A 14 13.58 16.99 -8.96
N SER A 15 13.83 15.70 -8.80
CA SER A 15 12.84 14.66 -9.03
C SER A 15 11.79 14.69 -7.92
N ARG A 16 10.51 14.69 -8.31
CA ARG A 16 9.37 14.66 -7.39
C ARG A 16 9.47 13.53 -6.37
N GLN A 17 9.89 12.36 -6.81
CA GLN A 17 9.98 11.18 -5.93
C GLN A 17 11.08 11.36 -4.88
N VAL A 18 12.22 11.90 -5.30
CA VAL A 18 13.38 12.11 -4.43
C VAL A 18 13.09 13.16 -3.37
N ILE A 19 12.48 14.31 -3.74
CA ILE A 19 12.19 15.34 -2.75
C ILE A 19 11.14 14.90 -1.75
N LEU A 20 10.04 14.29 -2.19
CA LEU A 20 8.97 13.85 -1.28
C LEU A 20 9.44 12.75 -0.32
N SER A 21 10.31 11.85 -0.80
CA SER A 21 10.84 10.76 0.04
C SER A 21 11.94 11.24 0.99
N ASN A 22 12.88 12.05 0.51
CA ASN A 22 14.12 12.33 1.25
C ASN A 22 14.07 13.61 2.08
N ILE A 23 13.07 14.49 1.93
CA ILE A 23 13.03 15.76 2.66
C ILE A 23 13.10 15.58 4.19
N HIS A 24 12.48 14.52 4.71
CA HIS A 24 12.47 14.20 6.13
C HIS A 24 13.86 13.83 6.69
N ILE A 25 14.76 13.33 5.83
CA ILE A 25 16.12 12.94 6.23
C ILE A 25 16.95 14.19 6.54
N PHE A 26 16.75 15.27 5.79
CA PHE A 26 17.53 16.51 5.93
C PHE A 26 16.96 17.45 6.99
N LEU A 27 15.64 17.56 7.05
CA LEU A 27 14.94 18.57 7.86
C LEU A 27 14.24 17.98 9.09
N GLY A 28 14.19 16.65 9.20
CA GLY A 28 13.51 15.92 10.27
C GLY A 28 12.08 15.48 9.91
N PRO A 29 11.44 14.69 10.79
CA PRO A 29 10.17 14.04 10.50
C PRO A 29 8.97 14.98 10.40
N THR A 30 9.10 16.22 10.89
CA THR A 30 8.05 17.26 10.81
C THR A 30 8.10 18.04 9.51
N ALA A 31 9.17 17.91 8.74
CA ALA A 31 9.31 18.61 7.48
C ALA A 31 8.47 17.95 6.40
N SER A 32 7.95 18.76 5.48
CA SER A 32 7.19 18.25 4.34
C SER A 32 7.47 19.07 3.10
N ALA A 33 7.44 18.42 1.94
CA ALA A 33 7.51 19.05 0.65
C ALA A 33 6.24 18.74 -0.13
N ARG A 34 5.72 19.72 -0.88
CA ARG A 34 4.61 19.51 -1.81
C ARG A 34 4.88 20.23 -3.13
N PRO A 35 4.42 19.69 -4.28
CA PRO A 35 4.48 20.42 -5.54
C PRO A 35 3.74 21.75 -5.42
N TYR A 36 4.35 22.82 -5.90
CA TYR A 36 3.77 24.16 -5.86
C TYR A 36 4.35 25.05 -6.95
N THR A 37 3.47 25.72 -7.69
CA THR A 37 3.86 26.65 -8.74
C THR A 37 3.87 28.07 -8.16
N TYR A 38 5.03 28.73 -8.20
CA TYR A 38 5.21 30.10 -7.71
C TYR A 38 5.58 31.02 -8.88
N HIS A 39 4.75 32.03 -9.14
CA HIS A 39 4.90 32.95 -10.29
C HIS A 39 5.07 32.23 -11.64
N GLY A 40 4.28 31.17 -11.87
CA GLY A 40 4.34 30.39 -13.12
C GLY A 40 5.58 29.51 -13.26
N ARG A 41 6.39 29.37 -12.20
CA ARG A 41 7.52 28.42 -12.15
C ARG A 41 7.17 27.22 -11.31
N ASP A 42 7.38 26.05 -11.86
CA ASP A 42 7.19 24.80 -11.13
C ASP A 42 8.29 24.59 -10.11
N GLY A 43 7.87 24.14 -8.93
CA GLY A 43 8.77 23.90 -7.82
C GLY A 43 8.07 23.18 -6.69
N TYR A 44 8.66 23.33 -5.51
CA TYR A 44 8.21 22.67 -4.30
C TYR A 44 8.12 23.66 -3.17
N LEU A 45 7.03 23.56 -2.42
CA LEU A 45 6.84 24.35 -1.22
C LEU A 45 7.23 23.48 -0.03
N VAL A 46 8.36 23.81 0.57
CA VAL A 46 8.96 23.08 1.68
C VAL A 46 8.55 23.75 2.98
N THR A 47 8.13 22.94 3.94
CA THR A 47 7.77 23.35 5.30
C THR A 47 8.80 22.75 6.24
N GLY A 48 9.50 23.58 7.02
CA GLY A 48 10.54 23.15 7.94
C GLY A 48 11.72 24.11 8.01
N SER A 49 12.85 23.62 8.52
CA SER A 49 14.11 24.36 8.52
C SER A 49 14.62 24.62 7.09
N ARG A 50 15.46 25.64 6.96
CA ARG A 50 16.06 26.05 5.69
C ARG A 50 17.07 25.00 5.25
N LEU A 51 16.94 24.50 4.02
CA LEU A 51 17.95 23.62 3.41
C LEU A 51 19.25 24.41 3.20
N THR A 52 20.38 23.77 3.49
CA THR A 52 21.69 24.30 3.13
C THR A 52 21.97 24.06 1.64
N GLN A 53 22.86 24.87 1.06
CA GLN A 53 23.22 24.73 -0.35
C GLN A 53 23.73 23.31 -0.67
N GLN A 54 24.56 22.74 0.22
CA GLN A 54 25.07 21.38 0.08
C GLN A 54 23.94 20.33 0.06
N GLN A 55 22.92 20.48 0.91
CA GLN A 55 21.77 19.57 0.92
C GLN A 55 20.96 19.66 -0.37
N ILE A 56 20.86 20.85 -0.96
CA ILE A 56 20.21 21.04 -2.27
C ILE A 56 21.02 20.31 -3.35
N ASP A 57 22.34 20.42 -3.33
CA ASP A 57 23.21 19.72 -4.30
C ASP A 57 23.14 18.19 -4.12
N ASP A 58 23.09 17.70 -2.89
CA ASP A 58 22.87 16.28 -2.58
C ASP A 58 21.51 15.79 -3.11
N LEU A 59 20.44 16.58 -2.93
CA LEU A 59 19.12 16.28 -3.48
C LEU A 59 19.11 16.21 -5.01
N LYS A 60 19.85 17.08 -5.68
CA LYS A 60 20.00 17.05 -7.14
C LYS A 60 20.78 15.83 -7.60
N SER A 61 21.88 15.50 -6.91
CA SER A 61 22.67 14.30 -7.19
C SER A 61 21.83 13.02 -7.05
N MET A 62 21.03 12.93 -5.98
CA MET A 62 20.09 11.84 -5.78
C MET A 62 18.97 11.80 -6.84
N SER A 63 18.47 12.97 -7.26
CA SER A 63 17.47 13.07 -8.33
C SER A 63 17.99 12.54 -9.66
N LYS A 64 19.20 12.93 -10.04
CA LYS A 64 19.87 12.43 -11.25
C LYS A 64 20.11 10.92 -11.20
N LYS A 65 20.59 10.42 -10.06
CA LYS A 65 20.80 8.97 -9.88
C LYS A 65 19.47 8.21 -9.95
N PHE A 66 18.43 8.74 -9.33
CA PHE A 66 17.11 8.13 -9.35
C PHE A 66 16.56 8.06 -10.79
N GLU A 67 16.70 9.11 -11.59
CA GLU A 67 16.27 9.09 -13.00
C GLU A 67 17.03 8.06 -13.84
N LEU A 68 18.35 7.93 -13.65
CA LEU A 68 19.16 6.89 -14.30
C LEU A 68 18.69 5.50 -13.89
N ASP A 69 18.51 5.25 -12.59
CA ASP A 69 18.05 3.96 -12.07
C ASP A 69 16.64 3.61 -12.57
N GLN A 70 15.73 4.59 -12.63
CA GLN A 70 14.39 4.42 -13.21
C GLN A 70 14.45 4.09 -14.70
N THR A 71 15.32 4.75 -15.45
CA THR A 71 15.51 4.51 -16.88
C THR A 71 16.05 3.10 -17.13
N ILE A 72 17.09 2.68 -16.40
CA ILE A 72 17.67 1.33 -16.52
C ILE A 72 16.63 0.26 -16.20
N LYS A 73 15.88 0.42 -15.11
CA LYS A 73 14.80 -0.53 -14.75
C LYS A 73 13.75 -0.62 -15.85
N THR A 74 13.31 0.50 -16.38
CA THR A 74 12.31 0.54 -17.46
C THR A 74 12.84 -0.14 -18.72
N MET A 75 14.09 0.13 -19.10
CA MET A 75 14.75 -0.50 -20.24
C MET A 75 14.90 -2.02 -20.06
N GLN A 76 15.30 -2.46 -18.86
CA GLN A 76 15.42 -3.88 -18.54
C GLN A 76 14.07 -4.60 -18.61
N LEU A 77 13.00 -4.02 -18.07
CA LEU A 77 11.65 -4.59 -18.20
C LEU A 77 11.17 -4.67 -19.65
N SER A 78 11.50 -3.68 -20.50
CA SER A 78 11.14 -3.71 -21.93
C SER A 78 11.91 -4.73 -22.75
N SER A 79 13.01 -5.29 -22.22
CA SER A 79 13.84 -6.30 -22.88
C SER A 79 13.48 -7.75 -22.50
N SER A 80 12.52 -7.95 -21.59
CA SER A 80 12.13 -9.28 -21.08
C SER A 80 10.86 -9.86 -21.70
N HIS A 81 10.34 -9.28 -22.79
CA HIS A 81 9.22 -9.86 -23.54
C HIS A 81 9.72 -10.31 -24.91
N GLU A 82 10.38 -11.46 -24.96
CA GLU A 82 10.40 -12.41 -26.09
C GLU A 82 11.18 -13.66 -25.62
N GLU A 83 10.59 -14.47 -24.74
CA GLU A 83 10.94 -15.89 -24.72
C GLU A 83 9.69 -16.72 -24.44
N ILE A 84 9.23 -17.41 -25.48
CA ILE A 84 8.29 -18.53 -25.39
C ILE A 84 9.07 -19.66 -24.71
N GLY A 85 9.02 -19.73 -23.38
CA GLY A 85 9.70 -20.78 -22.61
C GLY A 85 9.27 -20.79 -21.14
N ASP A 86 8.50 -21.81 -20.78
CA ASP A 86 8.16 -22.28 -19.42
C ASP A 86 7.64 -21.26 -18.36
N PRO A 87 6.35 -21.34 -17.95
CA PRO A 87 5.72 -20.37 -17.04
C PRO A 87 6.12 -20.46 -15.55
N ALA A 88 7.23 -21.13 -15.20
CA ALA A 88 7.53 -21.47 -13.81
C ALA A 88 8.67 -20.67 -13.14
N THR A 89 9.43 -19.84 -13.87
CA THR A 89 10.72 -19.33 -13.35
C THR A 89 11.00 -17.83 -13.46
N GLN A 90 10.08 -16.98 -13.92
CA GLN A 90 10.27 -15.52 -13.80
C GLN A 90 9.82 -14.97 -12.44
N THR A 91 10.71 -15.14 -11.45
CA THR A 91 11.12 -14.13 -10.44
C THR A 91 10.04 -13.24 -9.81
N SER A 92 9.06 -13.84 -9.13
CA SER A 92 8.39 -13.17 -7.99
C SER A 92 9.14 -13.50 -6.69
N ILE A 93 10.10 -12.65 -6.32
CA ILE A 93 10.97 -12.81 -5.13
C ILE A 93 10.21 -12.69 -3.80
N HIS A 94 8.98 -12.17 -3.80
CA HIS A 94 8.18 -12.04 -2.59
C HIS A 94 6.99 -13.01 -2.62
N LYS A 95 7.11 -14.12 -1.89
CA LYS A 95 5.96 -14.94 -1.53
C LYS A 95 5.21 -14.25 -0.39
N PRO A 96 3.90 -13.96 -0.49
CA PRO A 96 3.15 -13.39 0.62
C PRO A 96 3.16 -14.38 1.79
N VAL A 97 3.55 -13.90 2.97
CA VAL A 97 3.51 -14.68 4.22
C VAL A 97 2.07 -14.63 4.76
N PRO A 98 1.37 -15.77 4.84
CA PRO A 98 0.04 -15.79 5.44
C PRO A 98 0.16 -15.55 6.95
N VAL A 99 -0.19 -14.35 7.40
CA VAL A 99 -0.36 -14.05 8.83
C VAL A 99 -1.77 -14.47 9.25
N SER A 100 -1.91 -15.70 9.73
CA SER A 100 -3.13 -16.15 10.39
C SER A 100 -3.26 -15.43 11.73
N ILE A 101 -4.11 -14.40 11.78
CA ILE A 101 -4.60 -13.86 13.05
C ILE A 101 -5.55 -14.91 13.61
N SER A 102 -5.01 -15.80 14.44
CA SER A 102 -5.77 -16.77 15.22
C SER A 102 -6.73 -16.02 16.15
N ARG A 103 -7.91 -15.63 15.64
CA ARG A 103 -9.02 -15.19 16.47
C ARG A 103 -9.48 -16.42 17.26
N GLY A 104 -9.23 -16.35 18.56
CA GLY A 104 -9.33 -17.47 19.47
C GLY A 104 -10.67 -18.20 19.43
N ARG A 105 -10.57 -19.53 19.33
CA ARG A 105 -11.11 -20.48 20.32
C ARG A 105 -12.46 -20.10 20.93
N GLU A 106 -13.54 -20.22 20.17
CA GLU A 106 -14.87 -20.36 20.76
C GLU A 106 -15.18 -21.84 21.00
N ARG A 107 -15.59 -22.08 22.25
CA ARG A 107 -15.57 -23.35 22.94
C ARG A 107 -16.80 -24.18 22.55
N ASN A 108 -16.54 -25.46 22.39
CA ASN A 108 -17.48 -26.55 22.55
C ASN A 108 -18.61 -26.19 23.56
N ARG A 109 -19.86 -26.21 23.07
CA ARG A 109 -21.06 -26.35 23.88
C ARG A 109 -21.96 -27.42 23.26
N ASP A 110 -21.49 -28.65 23.34
CA ASP A 110 -22.36 -29.79 23.60
C ASP A 110 -23.19 -29.48 24.87
N ARG A 111 -24.46 -29.12 24.69
CA ARG A 111 -25.47 -29.22 25.74
C ARG A 111 -26.77 -29.71 25.13
N GLU A 112 -26.98 -31.00 25.35
CA GLU A 112 -28.27 -31.68 25.47
C GLU A 112 -29.43 -30.71 25.76
N ARG A 113 -30.40 -30.68 24.85
CA ARG A 113 -31.79 -30.36 25.19
C ARG A 113 -32.71 -31.37 24.50
N GLY A 114 -32.73 -32.57 25.06
CA GLY A 114 -33.94 -33.37 25.01
C GLY A 114 -35.06 -32.61 25.74
N ARG A 115 -36.07 -32.16 24.99
CA ARG A 115 -37.44 -31.90 25.48
C ARG A 115 -38.41 -32.14 24.33
N GLU A 116 -38.78 -33.41 24.21
CA GLU A 116 -40.13 -33.89 23.94
C GLU A 116 -41.21 -32.78 23.91
N HIS A 117 -41.85 -32.56 22.76
CA HIS A 117 -43.16 -31.92 22.74
C HIS A 117 -44.02 -32.40 21.57
N ARG A 118 -44.85 -33.38 21.92
CA ARG A 118 -46.26 -33.56 21.53
C ARG A 118 -46.59 -33.55 20.04
N SER A 119 -46.79 -34.78 19.57
CA SER A 119 -47.97 -35.22 18.82
C SER A 119 -49.16 -34.27 18.90
N TYR A 120 -49.51 -33.68 17.76
CA TYR A 120 -50.87 -33.26 17.47
C TYR A 120 -51.37 -34.03 16.25
N ASP A 121 -52.30 -34.91 16.58
CA ASP A 121 -53.43 -35.34 15.80
C ASP A 121 -53.69 -34.53 14.51
N ARG A 122 -53.67 -35.22 13.36
CA ARG A 122 -54.52 -34.84 12.23
C ARG A 122 -55.10 -36.10 11.62
N GLY A 123 -56.20 -36.56 12.22
CA GLY A 123 -57.09 -37.53 11.61
C GLY A 123 -57.55 -37.10 10.21
N SER A 124 -57.51 -38.05 9.28
CA SER A 124 -58.39 -38.14 8.11
C SER A 124 -58.37 -39.60 7.66
N ARG A 125 -59.22 -40.43 8.26
CA ARG A 125 -60.51 -40.85 7.70
C ARG A 125 -60.40 -41.63 6.37
N SER A 126 -60.64 -42.94 6.53
CA SER A 126 -61.71 -43.68 5.86
C SER A 126 -61.39 -44.46 4.58
N ARG A 127 -61.69 -45.77 4.69
CA ARG A 127 -62.27 -46.75 3.71
C ARG A 127 -61.35 -47.98 3.56
N ARG A 128 -61.65 -49.14 4.18
CA ARG A 128 -62.56 -50.22 3.70
C ARG A 128 -62.38 -50.41 2.18
N TYR A 129 -61.89 -51.54 1.64
CA TYR A 129 -62.37 -52.94 1.65
C TYR A 129 -61.14 -53.89 1.57
N ARG A 130 -61.02 -55.04 2.26
CA ARG A 130 -61.71 -56.34 2.16
C ARG A 130 -61.74 -56.93 0.74
N CYS A 131 -60.78 -57.82 0.45
CA CYS A 131 -60.90 -59.10 -0.26
C CYS A 131 -59.83 -60.02 0.32
#